data_AF-A0A928WVC3-F1
#
_entry.id   AF-A0A928WVC3-F1
#
_cell.length_a   1.000
_cell.length_b   1.000
_cell.length_c   1.000
_cell.angle_alpha   90.00
_cell.angle_beta   90.00
_cell.angle_gamma   90.00
#
_symmetry.space_group_name_H-M   'P 1'
#
loop_
_entity.id
_entity.type
_entity.pdbx_description
1 polymer ?
#
loop_
_entity_poly.entity_id
_entity_poly.type
_entity_poly.pdbx_seq_one_letter_code
_entity_poly.pdbx_strand_id
1 'polypeptide(L)'
;MPKADRVPRPAISPDWSNFKLQMFANSSYQRVSNASENQLAVGRLETFFAIEGGELAMAIQLWEMMISSCPASMQPTATEADAWAAISVDNDMPISFDGDGLLVVQNDS
;
A
#
# COMPACT_ATOMS: atom_id res chain seq x y z
N MET A 1 -27.11 4.66 -34.98
CA MET A 1 -25.68 4.66 -34.62
C MET A 1 -25.45 3.50 -33.65
N PRO A 2 -24.68 2.47 -34.01
CA PRO A 2 -24.40 1.37 -33.10
C PRO A 2 -23.47 1.85 -31.99
N LYS A 3 -23.83 1.54 -30.74
CA LYS A 3 -23.01 1.77 -29.54
C LYS A 3 -21.67 1.08 -29.76
N ALA A 4 -20.58 1.83 -29.59
CA ALA A 4 -19.24 1.24 -29.53
C ALA A 4 -19.27 0.14 -28.47
N ASP A 5 -19.04 -1.10 -28.92
CA ASP A 5 -18.74 -2.22 -28.05
C ASP A 5 -17.60 -1.77 -27.14
N ARG A 6 -17.92 -1.59 -25.86
CA ARG A 6 -16.91 -1.47 -24.82
C ARG A 6 -16.27 -2.85 -24.75
N VAL A 7 -15.21 -3.05 -25.53
CA VAL A 7 -14.28 -4.16 -25.31
C VAL A 7 -13.98 -4.14 -23.82
N PRO A 8 -14.29 -5.20 -23.04
CA PRO A 8 -13.90 -5.26 -21.64
C PRO A 8 -12.39 -5.05 -21.62
N ARG A 9 -11.94 -3.93 -21.03
CA ARG A 9 -10.53 -3.76 -20.71
C ARG A 9 -10.18 -4.98 -19.86
N PRO A 10 -9.10 -5.73 -20.17
CA PRO A 10 -8.67 -6.81 -19.29
C PRO A 10 -8.62 -6.24 -17.87
N ALA A 11 -9.25 -6.92 -16.90
CA ALA A 11 -9.06 -6.58 -15.50
C ALA A 11 -7.55 -6.66 -15.26
N ILE A 12 -6.90 -5.51 -15.11
CA ILE A 12 -5.46 -5.49 -14.87
C ILE A 12 -5.30 -6.10 -13.49
N SER A 13 -4.65 -7.26 -13.43
CA SER A 13 -4.42 -7.94 -12.16
C SER A 13 -3.40 -7.12 -11.37
N PRO A 14 -3.60 -6.89 -10.06
CA PRO A 14 -2.64 -6.18 -9.23
C PRO A 14 -1.23 -6.80 -9.35
N ASP A 15 -0.21 -5.95 -9.56
CA ASP A 15 1.19 -6.38 -9.61
C ASP A 15 1.83 -6.27 -8.20
N TRP A 16 1.46 -7.22 -7.33
CA TRP A 16 2.00 -7.32 -5.96
C TRP A 16 3.53 -7.39 -5.93
N SER A 17 4.11 -8.07 -6.93
CA SER A 17 5.55 -8.27 -7.01
C SER A 17 6.29 -6.96 -7.26
N ASN A 18 5.85 -6.16 -8.24
CA ASN A 18 6.46 -4.85 -8.52
C ASN A 18 6.09 -3.80 -7.47
N PHE A 19 4.86 -3.81 -6.94
CA PHE A 19 4.45 -2.98 -5.82
C PHE A 19 5.40 -3.13 -4.63
N LYS A 20 5.67 -4.38 -4.21
CA LYS A 20 6.62 -4.67 -3.13
C LYS A 20 8.01 -4.10 -3.40
N LEU A 21 8.54 -4.30 -4.62
CA LEU A 21 9.86 -3.79 -4.98
C LEU A 21 9.94 -2.27 -4.87
N GLN A 22 8.91 -1.56 -5.36
CA GLN A 22 8.85 -0.11 -5.29
C GLN A 22 8.68 0.40 -3.86
N MET A 23 7.81 -0.24 -3.06
CA MET A 23 7.65 0.09 -1.65
C MET A 23 8.96 -0.11 -0.87
N PHE A 24 9.68 -1.20 -1.10
CA PHE A 24 10.94 -1.46 -0.40
C PHE A 24 12.07 -0.54 -0.87
N ALA A 25 12.03 -0.05 -2.11
CA ALA A 25 12.96 0.97 -2.58
C ALA A 25 12.61 2.40 -2.10
N ASN A 26 11.39 2.60 -1.62
CA ASN A 26 10.90 3.91 -1.19
C ASN A 26 11.53 4.32 0.16
N SER A 27 12.24 5.44 0.16
CA SER A 27 12.99 5.89 1.35
C SER A 27 12.11 6.28 2.54
N SER A 28 10.90 6.79 2.33
CA SER A 28 9.99 7.12 3.43
C SER A 28 9.39 5.86 4.04
N TYR A 29 9.05 4.86 3.23
CA TYR A 29 8.64 3.54 3.74
C TYR A 29 9.76 2.94 4.60
N GLN A 30 10.99 2.89 4.08
CA GLN A 30 12.15 2.40 4.83
C GLN A 30 12.38 3.16 6.13
N ARG A 31 12.23 4.49 6.13
CA ARG A 31 12.37 5.31 7.34
C ARG A 31 11.32 4.94 8.38
N VAL A 32 10.05 4.84 7.96
CA VAL A 32 8.91 4.54 8.84
C VAL A 32 8.99 3.11 9.37
N SER A 33 9.28 2.12 8.51
CA SER A 33 9.42 0.72 8.91
C SER A 33 10.56 0.51 9.91
N ASN A 34 11.69 1.19 9.72
CA ASN A 34 12.82 1.13 10.66
C ASN A 34 12.56 1.89 11.97
N ALA A 35 11.72 2.94 11.96
CA ALA A 35 11.38 3.73 13.14
C ALA A 35 10.25 3.11 13.99
N SER A 36 9.48 2.19 13.42
CA SER A 36 8.41 1.45 14.09
C SER A 36 8.94 0.64 15.28
N GLU A 37 8.36 0.80 16.46
CA GLU A 37 8.71 -0.04 17.62
C GLU A 37 8.12 -1.47 17.47
N ASN A 38 7.08 -1.64 16.65
CA ASN A 38 6.46 -2.93 16.39
C ASN A 38 7.04 -3.62 15.16
N GLN A 39 8.29 -4.07 15.27
CA GLN A 39 9.00 -4.78 14.20
C GLN A 39 8.33 -6.11 13.79
N LEU A 40 7.54 -6.72 14.68
CA LEU A 40 6.74 -7.90 14.33
C LEU A 40 5.62 -7.56 13.33
N ALA A 41 4.95 -6.41 13.49
CA ALA A 41 3.95 -5.94 12.55
C ALA A 41 4.59 -5.62 11.19
N VAL A 42 5.76 -4.97 11.19
CA VAL A 42 6.54 -4.69 9.97
C VAL A 42 6.85 -5.97 9.21
N GLY A 43 7.49 -6.96 9.84
CA GLY A 43 7.86 -8.20 9.15
C GLY A 43 6.66 -8.99 8.65
N ARG A 44 5.52 -8.97 9.36
CA ARG A 44 4.27 -9.60 8.91
C ARG A 44 3.65 -8.85 7.73
N LEU A 45 3.68 -7.53 7.71
CA LEU A 45 3.23 -6.71 6.59
C LEU A 45 4.11 -6.93 5.34
N GLU A 46 5.42 -6.99 5.51
CA GLU A 46 6.36 -7.27 4.42
C GLU A 46 6.18 -8.68 3.86
N THR A 47 5.91 -9.66 4.73
CA THR A 47 5.53 -11.02 4.32
C THR A 47 4.21 -11.00 3.54
N PHE A 48 3.25 -10.18 3.96
CA PHE A 48 2.00 -9.99 3.22
C PHE A 48 2.26 -9.43 1.82
N PHE A 49 3.09 -8.39 1.66
CA PHE A 49 3.45 -7.89 0.33
C PHE A 49 4.20 -8.91 -0.53
N ALA A 50 4.84 -9.91 0.08
CA ALA A 50 5.46 -11.01 -0.64
C ALA A 50 4.49 -12.13 -1.05
N ILE A 51 3.33 -12.25 -0.39
CA ILE A 51 2.32 -13.27 -0.65
C ILE A 51 1.14 -12.62 -1.38
N GLU A 52 1.09 -12.83 -2.69
CA GLU A 52 0.05 -12.30 -3.57
C GLU A 52 -1.35 -12.73 -3.10
N GLY A 53 -2.27 -11.79 -2.85
CA GLY A 53 -3.69 -12.10 -2.57
C GLY A 53 -4.06 -12.48 -1.13
N GLY A 54 -3.31 -12.01 -0.12
CA GLY A 54 -3.70 -12.17 1.29
C GLY A 54 -4.94 -11.33 1.70
N GLU A 55 -5.42 -11.51 2.93
CA GLU A 55 -6.53 -10.72 3.46
C GLU A 55 -6.16 -9.24 3.68
N LEU A 56 -6.69 -8.34 2.84
CA LEU A 56 -6.44 -6.89 2.91
C LEU A 56 -6.76 -6.28 4.28
N ALA A 57 -7.77 -6.80 4.99
CA ALA A 57 -8.10 -6.35 6.34
C ALA A 57 -6.94 -6.56 7.32
N MET A 58 -6.20 -7.66 7.18
CA MET A 58 -5.01 -7.91 7.99
C MET A 58 -3.86 -6.97 7.59
N ALA A 59 -3.70 -6.67 6.30
CA ALA A 59 -2.69 -5.71 5.84
C ALA A 59 -2.95 -4.29 6.40
N ILE A 60 -4.20 -3.84 6.41
CA ILE A 60 -4.62 -2.57 7.04
C ILE A 60 -4.23 -2.56 8.51
N GLN A 61 -4.62 -3.59 9.27
CA GLN A 61 -4.30 -3.66 10.70
C GLN A 61 -2.78 -3.69 10.97
N LEU A 62 -2.02 -4.45 10.17
CA LEU A 62 -0.56 -4.50 10.31
C LEU A 62 0.09 -3.15 9.98
N TRP A 63 -0.43 -2.45 8.98
CA TRP A 63 0.00 -1.11 8.61
C TRP A 63 -0.29 -0.10 9.74
N GLU A 64 -1.52 -0.07 10.25
CA GLU A 64 -1.91 0.79 11.37
C GLU A 64 -1.06 0.53 12.62
N MET A 65 -0.77 -0.74 12.93
CA MET A 65 0.13 -1.09 14.03
C MET A 65 1.57 -0.62 13.80
N MET A 66 2.08 -0.66 12.57
CA MET A 66 3.38 -0.10 12.22
C MET A 66 3.39 1.42 12.45
N ILE A 67 2.44 2.16 11.86
CA ILE A 67 2.37 3.62 11.96
C ILE A 67 2.16 4.10 13.40
N SER A 68 1.24 3.49 14.13
CA SER A 68 0.94 3.86 15.52
C SER A 68 2.09 3.58 16.49
N SER A 69 3.00 2.67 16.14
CA SER A 69 4.20 2.39 16.92
C SER A 69 5.42 3.22 16.52
N CYS A 70 5.28 4.12 15.54
CA CYS A 70 6.34 5.09 15.21
C CYS A 70 6.27 6.29 16.16
N PRO A 71 7.42 6.86 16.58
CA PRO A 71 7.45 8.17 17.22
C PRO A 71 6.72 9.21 16.36
N ALA A 72 6.00 10.15 16.97
CA ALA A 72 5.20 11.13 16.24
C ALA A 72 6.02 11.94 15.21
N SER A 73 7.30 12.23 15.49
CA SER A 73 8.21 12.92 14.56
C SER A 73 8.66 12.06 13.37
N MET A 74 8.41 10.76 13.41
CA MET A 74 8.76 9.78 12.39
C MET A 74 7.52 9.19 11.70
N GLN A 75 6.31 9.59 12.07
CA GLN A 75 5.10 9.23 11.32
C GLN A 75 5.16 9.79 9.89
N PRO A 76 4.42 9.18 8.95
CA PRO A 76 4.37 9.66 7.58
C PRO A 76 3.75 11.05 7.47
N THR A 77 4.23 11.78 6.48
CA THR A 77 3.63 13.03 6.03
C THR A 77 2.69 12.78 4.85
N ALA A 78 1.79 13.72 4.57
CA ALA A 78 0.89 13.64 3.43
C ALA A 78 1.64 13.44 2.09
N THR A 79 2.78 14.12 1.89
CA THR A 79 3.61 13.96 0.68
C THR A 79 4.20 12.56 0.54
N GLU A 80 4.55 11.91 1.65
CA GLU A 80 5.03 10.52 1.63
C GLU A 80 3.88 9.56 1.34
N ALA A 81 2.70 9.82 1.89
CA ALA A 81 1.49 9.06 1.59
C ALA A 81 1.07 9.17 0.12
N ASP A 82 1.13 10.37 -0.47
CA ASP A 82 0.89 10.59 -1.90
C ASP A 82 1.85 9.75 -2.77
N ALA A 83 3.11 9.65 -2.36
CA ALA A 83 4.10 8.83 -3.07
C ALA A 83 3.77 7.33 -2.99
N TRP A 84 3.29 6.85 -1.84
CA TRP A 84 2.85 5.45 -1.71
C TRP A 84 1.56 5.19 -2.49
N ALA A 85 0.63 6.16 -2.52
CA ALA A 85 -0.59 6.07 -3.32
C ALA A 85 -0.27 6.00 -4.81
N ALA A 86 0.71 6.77 -5.29
CA ALA A 86 1.20 6.66 -6.67
C ALA A 86 1.76 5.26 -6.98
N ILE A 87 2.56 4.68 -6.07
CA ILE A 87 3.05 3.30 -6.22
C ILE A 87 1.88 2.32 -6.30
N SER A 88 0.85 2.47 -5.47
CA SER A 88 -0.35 1.62 -5.56
C SER A 88 -1.06 1.75 -6.92
N VAL A 89 -1.23 2.97 -7.44
CA VAL A 89 -1.87 3.22 -8.74
C VAL A 89 -1.04 2.63 -9.89
N ASP A 90 0.26 2.83 -9.89
CA ASP A 90 1.18 2.36 -10.94
C ASP A 90 1.26 0.82 -11.03
N ASN A 91 0.78 0.12 -9.99
CA ASN A 91 0.77 -1.34 -9.90
C ASN A 91 -0.64 -1.94 -9.84
N ASP A 92 -1.68 -1.15 -10.17
CA ASP A 92 -3.08 -1.57 -10.19
C ASP A 92 -3.54 -2.23 -8.87
N MET A 93 -3.06 -1.70 -7.74
CA MET A 93 -3.32 -2.26 -6.42
C MET A 93 -4.74 -1.95 -5.93
N PRO A 94 -5.42 -2.89 -5.26
CA PRO A 94 -6.75 -2.65 -4.66
C PRO A 94 -6.69 -1.82 -3.36
N ILE A 95 -5.55 -1.20 -3.09
CA ILE A 95 -5.26 -0.43 -1.88
C ILE A 95 -4.72 0.95 -2.26
N SER A 96 -4.83 1.90 -1.35
CA SER A 96 -4.24 3.23 -1.46
C SER A 96 -3.82 3.71 -0.06
N PHE A 97 -3.36 4.95 0.02
CA PHE A 97 -2.96 5.61 1.25
C PHE A 97 -3.70 6.93 1.39
N ASP A 98 -4.21 7.23 2.59
CA ASP A 98 -4.86 8.50 2.88
C ASP A 98 -3.85 9.60 3.28
N GLY A 99 -4.34 10.81 3.59
CA GLY A 99 -3.49 11.96 3.92
C GLY A 99 -2.67 11.79 5.21
N ASP A 100 -3.03 10.83 6.07
CA ASP A 100 -2.29 10.47 7.29
C ASP A 100 -1.35 9.28 7.05
N GLY A 101 -1.25 8.81 5.80
CA GLY A 101 -0.45 7.66 5.42
C GLY A 101 -1.01 6.33 5.90
N LEU A 102 -2.30 6.25 6.22
CA LEU A 102 -2.97 4.98 6.56
C LEU A 102 -3.42 4.25 5.30
N LEU A 103 -3.33 2.93 5.34
CA LEU A 103 -3.68 2.06 4.22
C LEU A 103 -5.20 1.89 4.13
N VAL A 104 -5.77 2.14 2.96
CA VAL A 104 -7.22 2.07 2.68
C VAL A 104 -7.50 1.17 1.47
N VAL A 105 -8.68 0.56 1.41
CA VAL A 105 -9.11 -0.20 0.22
C VAL A 105 -9.69 0.76 -0.82
N GLN A 106 -9.29 0.61 -2.07
CA GLN A 106 -9.94 1.34 -3.16
C GLN A 106 -11.33 0.74 -3.41
N ASN A 107 -12.38 1.54 -3.23
CA ASN A 107 -13.71 1.10 -3.62
C ASN A 107 -13.82 1.18 -5.14
N ASP A 108 -14.00 0.03 -5.80
CA ASP A 108 -14.37 -0.03 -7.21
C ASP A 108 -15.63 0.80 -7.43
N SER A 109 -15.50 1.93 -8.15
CA SER A 109 -16.60 2.82 -8.53
C SER A 109 -17.11 2.50 -9.92
#